data_AF-A0A314Y9X5-F1
#
_entry.id   AF-A0A314Y9X5-F1
#
_cell.length_a   1.000
_cell.length_b   1.000
_cell.length_c   1.000
_cell.angle_alpha   90.00
_cell.angle_beta   90.00
_cell.angle_gamma   90.00
#
_symmetry.space_group_name_H-M   'P 1'
#
loop_
_entity.id
_entity.type
_entity.pdbx_description
1 polymer ?
#
loop_
_entity_poly.entity_id
_entity_poly.type
_entity_poly.pdbx_seq_one_letter_code
_entity_poly.pdbx_strand_id
1 'polypeptide(L)'
;MSGTRRCFCGGFARLETSWTKDNPRRRFWTCCRKKGCGYFDWFDPQMCARLKMIIPRLLKRIDKPDDELKRSHRREKLLWFFIVIDVLIAMLSTNANEHKGSSGNGDSTGTCLMVSIDFCVL
;
A
#
# COMPACT_ATOMS: atom_id res chain seq x y z
N MET A 1 14.23 13.81 33.10
CA MET A 1 13.68 14.99 33.79
C MET A 1 12.37 15.40 33.12
N SER A 2 11.22 14.98 33.65
CA SER A 2 9.93 15.54 33.26
C SER A 2 9.81 16.92 33.88
N GLY A 3 10.26 17.94 33.14
CA GLY A 3 10.17 19.33 33.57
C GLY A 3 8.70 19.76 33.67
N THR A 4 8.25 20.03 34.88
CA THR A 4 6.88 20.49 35.14
C THR A 4 6.69 21.90 34.55
N ARG A 5 5.95 22.02 33.43
CA ARG A 5 5.58 23.31 32.82
C ARG A 5 4.32 23.88 33.49
N ARG A 6 4.24 25.20 33.65
CA ARG A 6 3.02 25.90 34.09
C ARG A 6 2.34 26.58 32.91
N CYS A 7 1.01 26.51 32.87
CA CYS A 7 0.18 27.19 31.87
C CYS A 7 -0.15 28.63 32.31
N PHE A 8 -0.81 29.42 31.46
CA PHE A 8 -1.20 30.80 31.75
C PHE A 8 -2.19 30.94 32.92
N CYS A 9 -2.88 29.86 33.31
CA CYS A 9 -3.72 29.83 34.51
C CYS A 9 -2.94 29.65 35.82
N GLY A 10 -1.62 29.53 35.78
CA GLY A 10 -0.76 29.18 36.93
C GLY A 10 -0.76 27.70 37.32
N GLY A 11 -1.65 26.88 36.73
CA GLY A 11 -1.69 25.42 36.93
C GLY A 11 -0.68 24.66 36.08
N PHE A 12 -0.54 23.35 36.33
CA PHE A 12 0.36 22.48 35.57
C PHE A 12 -0.13 22.24 34.13
N ALA A 13 0.81 22.26 33.19
CA ALA A 13 0.59 21.81 31.83
C ALA A 13 0.75 20.29 31.75
N ARG A 14 -0.09 19.65 30.92
CA ARG A 14 0.00 18.23 30.59
C ARG A 14 0.79 18.04 29.32
N LEU A 15 1.52 16.93 29.23
CA LEU A 15 2.26 16.54 28.04
C LEU A 15 1.36 15.69 27.15
N GLU A 16 1.15 16.13 25.92
CA GLU A 16 0.33 15.44 24.91
C GLU A 16 1.18 15.09 23.70
N THR A 17 0.72 14.11 22.93
CA THR A 17 1.38 13.68 21.68
C THR A 17 0.52 14.04 20.49
N SER A 18 1.12 14.71 19.50
CA SER A 18 0.48 15.00 18.22
C SER A 18 0.39 13.73 17.37
N TRP A 19 -0.80 13.51 16.81
CA TRP A 19 -1.08 12.43 15.86
C TRP A 19 -1.35 12.96 14.43
N THR A 20 -0.99 14.22 14.17
CA THR A 20 -1.12 14.82 12.84
C THR A 20 -0.08 14.24 11.88
N LYS A 21 -0.40 14.17 10.58
CA LYS A 21 0.53 13.72 9.53
C LYS A 21 1.80 14.57 9.48
N ASP A 22 1.70 15.87 9.78
CA ASP A 22 2.82 16.81 9.72
C ASP A 22 3.71 16.77 10.97
N ASN A 23 3.17 16.34 12.11
CA ASN A 23 3.91 16.25 13.38
C ASN A 23 3.61 14.91 14.07
N PRO A 24 3.88 13.76 13.42
CA PRO A 24 3.55 12.47 13.98
C PRO A 24 4.40 12.21 15.22
N ARG A 25 3.75 11.76 16.30
CA ARG A 25 4.39 11.40 17.57
C ARG A 25 5.16 12.52 18.25
N ARG A 26 4.99 13.78 17.83
CA ARG A 26 5.68 14.94 18.41
C ARG A 26 4.95 15.43 19.66
N ARG A 27 5.66 15.62 20.77
CA ARG A 27 5.07 15.99 22.05
C ARG A 27 5.00 17.50 22.24
N PHE A 28 3.93 17.95 22.89
CA PHE A 28 3.69 19.34 23.24
C PHE A 28 3.02 19.45 24.61
N TRP A 29 3.26 20.55 25.29
CA TRP A 29 2.59 20.92 26.53
C TRP A 29 1.31 21.68 26.23
N THR A 30 0.24 21.35 26.92
CA THR A 30 -1.02 22.11 26.86
C THR A 30 -1.66 22.26 28.25
N CYS A 31 -2.59 23.19 28.38
CA CYS A 31 -3.33 23.37 29.63
C CYS A 31 -4.11 22.10 30.00
N CYS A 32 -4.13 21.74 31.28
CA CYS A 32 -4.90 20.60 31.77
C CYS A 32 -6.41 20.90 31.93
N ARG A 33 -6.80 22.18 31.95
CA ARG A 33 -8.20 22.59 32.15
C ARG A 33 -9.03 22.37 30.87
N LYS A 34 -10.27 21.90 31.02
CA LYS A 34 -11.21 21.67 29.90
C LYS A 34 -11.52 22.94 29.11
N LYS A 35 -11.82 24.05 29.80
CA LYS A 35 -11.79 25.41 29.22
C LYS A 35 -10.35 25.90 29.27
N GLY A 36 -9.51 25.36 28.38
CA GLY A 36 -8.08 25.65 28.38
C GLY A 36 -7.80 27.14 28.17
N CYS A 37 -6.65 27.62 28.67
CA CYS A 37 -6.21 29.01 28.48
C CYS A 37 -5.46 29.26 27.16
N GLY A 38 -5.48 28.31 26.22
CA GLY A 38 -4.72 28.42 24.98
C GLY A 38 -3.20 28.22 25.15
N TYR A 39 -2.72 27.83 26.33
CA TYR A 39 -1.30 27.50 26.52
C TYR A 39 -0.88 26.33 25.63
N PHE A 40 0.18 26.55 24.86
CA PHE A 40 0.79 25.58 23.96
C PHE A 40 2.30 25.81 23.91
N ASP A 41 3.09 24.75 24.07
CA ASP A 41 4.54 24.81 23.94
C ASP A 41 5.08 23.46 23.43
N TRP A 42 6.09 23.47 22.56
CA TRP A 42 6.65 22.21 22.03
C TRP A 42 7.58 21.57 23.06
N PHE A 43 7.37 20.29 23.37
CA PHE A 43 8.31 19.53 24.20
C PHE A 43 9.49 19.06 23.35
N ASP A 44 9.20 18.46 22.20
CA ASP A 44 10.25 18.01 21.29
C ASP A 44 10.72 19.19 20.42
N PRO A 45 12.05 19.37 20.26
CA PRO A 45 12.59 20.44 19.43
C PRO A 45 12.08 20.33 17.99
N GLN A 46 12.10 21.44 17.27
CA GLN A 46 11.77 21.41 15.86
C GLN A 46 12.77 20.51 15.13
N MET A 47 12.26 19.58 14.31
CA MET A 47 13.13 18.82 13.41
C MET A 47 13.90 19.79 12.52
N CYS A 48 15.20 19.56 12.36
CA CYS A 48 16.02 20.42 11.50
C CYS A 48 15.53 20.30 10.05
N ALA A 49 15.66 21.39 9.26
CA ALA A 49 15.19 21.44 7.87
C ALA A 49 15.75 20.29 7.02
N ARG A 50 17.01 19.90 7.29
CA ARG A 50 17.66 18.76 6.65
C ARG A 50 16.95 17.43 6.94
N LEU A 51 16.58 17.17 8.19
CA LEU A 51 15.86 15.94 8.56
C LEU A 51 14.46 15.88 7.95
N LYS A 52 13.76 17.02 7.88
CA LYS A 52 12.45 17.12 7.19
C LYS A 52 12.54 16.71 5.72
N MET A 53 13.69 16.91 5.06
CA MET A 53 13.91 16.46 3.68
C MET A 53 14.41 15.01 3.58
N ILE A 54 15.26 14.58 4.51
CA ILE A 54 15.89 13.25 4.45
C ILE A 54 14.91 12.14 4.85
N ILE A 55 14.15 12.30 5.92
CA ILE A 55 13.28 11.25 6.46
C ILE A 55 12.27 10.75 5.40
N PRO A 56 11.51 11.60 4.69
CA PRO A 56 10.58 11.14 3.66
C PRO A 56 11.28 10.43 2.50
N ARG A 57 12.49 10.89 2.12
CA ARG A 57 13.28 10.25 1.06
C ARG A 57 13.74 8.85 1.47
N LEU A 58 14.15 8.68 2.72
CA LEU A 58 14.56 7.38 3.25
C LEU A 58 13.36 6.42 3.32
N LEU A 59 12.23 6.88 3.85
CA LEU A 59 11.00 6.08 3.91
C LEU A 59 10.58 5.61 2.51
N LYS A 60 10.57 6.51 1.52
CA LYS A 60 10.25 6.15 0.13
C LYS A 60 11.19 5.09 -0.46
N ARG A 61 12.47 5.09 -0.08
CA ARG A 61 13.42 4.05 -0.53
C ARG A 61 13.15 2.70 0.11
N ILE A 62 12.69 2.68 1.36
CA ILE A 62 12.31 1.47 2.09
C ILE A 62 10.99 0.91 1.54
N ASP A 63 10.03 1.77 1.22
CA ASP A 63 8.72 1.35 0.70
C ASP A 63 8.77 0.85 -0.76
N LYS A 64 9.72 1.37 -1.55
CA LYS A 64 9.88 1.02 -2.97
C LYS A 64 10.01 -0.50 -3.25
N PRO A 65 10.91 -1.26 -2.59
CA PRO A 65 11.00 -2.71 -2.81
C PRO A 65 9.71 -3.45 -2.43
N ASP A 66 9.00 -3.02 -1.39
CA ASP A 66 7.72 -3.62 -1.01
C ASP A 66 6.64 -3.37 -2.07
N ASP A 67 6.60 -2.18 -2.65
CA ASP A 67 5.70 -1.84 -3.75
C ASP A 67 6.02 -2.64 -5.01
N GLU A 68 7.31 -2.82 -5.33
CA GLU A 68 7.77 -3.65 -6.45
C GLU A 68 7.43 -5.13 -6.24
N LEU A 69 7.64 -5.66 -5.03
CA LEU A 69 7.26 -7.03 -4.66
C LEU A 69 5.76 -7.24 -4.79
N LYS A 70 4.93 -6.33 -4.24
CA LYS A 70 3.47 -6.38 -4.36
C LYS A 70 3.03 -6.35 -5.81
N ARG A 71 3.69 -5.54 -6.65
CA ARG A 71 3.40 -5.46 -8.08
C ARG A 71 3.79 -6.75 -8.82
N SER A 72 4.95 -7.31 -8.50
CA SER A 72 5.43 -8.58 -9.03
C SER A 72 4.47 -9.72 -8.67
N HIS A 73 4.13 -9.85 -7.40
CA HIS A 73 3.23 -10.88 -6.91
C HIS A 73 1.80 -10.75 -7.47
N ARG A 74 1.32 -9.52 -7.71
CA ARG A 74 0.05 -9.29 -8.42
C ARG A 74 0.10 -9.83 -9.85
N ARG A 75 1.20 -9.56 -10.58
CA ARG A 75 1.38 -10.04 -11.96
C ARG A 75 1.48 -11.56 -11.99
N GLU A 76 2.27 -12.14 -11.11
CA GLU A 76 2.40 -13.60 -10.95
C GLU A 76 1.05 -14.25 -10.67
N LYS A 77 0.26 -13.71 -9.73
CA LYS A 77 -1.09 -14.21 -9.44
C LYS A 77 -2.04 -14.12 -10.63
N LEU A 78 -1.98 -13.04 -11.40
CA LEU A 78 -2.77 -12.89 -12.62
C LEU A 78 -2.35 -13.92 -13.68
N LEU A 79 -1.04 -14.06 -13.94
CA LEU A 79 -0.51 -15.04 -14.88
C LEU A 79 -0.87 -16.48 -14.47
N TRP A 80 -0.69 -16.80 -13.18
CA TRP A 80 -1.02 -18.11 -12.63
C TRP A 80 -2.52 -18.41 -12.74
N PHE A 81 -3.37 -17.41 -12.48
CA PHE A 81 -4.82 -17.54 -12.66
C PHE A 81 -5.21 -17.86 -14.10
N PHE A 82 -4.61 -17.19 -15.09
CA PHE A 82 -4.84 -17.51 -16.51
C PHE A 82 -4.39 -18.91 -16.86
N ILE A 83 -3.17 -19.30 -16.47
CA ILE A 83 -2.63 -20.65 -16.71
C ILE A 83 -3.56 -21.72 -16.11
N VAL A 84 -4.03 -21.51 -14.87
CA VAL A 84 -4.94 -22.45 -14.22
C VAL A 84 -6.28 -22.53 -14.94
N ILE A 85 -6.85 -21.39 -15.35
CA ILE A 85 -8.09 -21.37 -16.13
C ILE A 85 -7.94 -22.14 -17.44
N ASP A 86 -6.87 -21.90 -18.18
CA ASP A 86 -6.64 -22.55 -19.48
C ASP A 86 -6.52 -24.07 -19.33
N VAL A 87 -5.80 -24.52 -18.30
CA VAL A 87 -5.69 -25.96 -17.96
C VAL A 87 -7.06 -26.54 -17.59
N LEU A 88 -7.87 -25.83 -16.80
CA LEU A 88 -9.22 -26.29 -16.42
C LEU A 88 -10.15 -26.38 -17.65
N ILE A 89 -10.13 -25.39 -18.55
CA ILE A 89 -10.92 -25.38 -19.78
C ILE A 89 -10.51 -26.56 -20.67
N ALA A 90 -9.21 -26.78 -20.85
CA ALA A 90 -8.69 -27.90 -21.63
C ALA A 90 -9.16 -29.24 -21.06
N MET A 91 -9.07 -29.44 -19.74
CA MET A 91 -9.52 -30.65 -19.05
C MET A 91 -11.04 -30.89 -19.19
N LEU A 92 -11.86 -29.84 -19.11
CA LEU A 92 -13.31 -29.96 -19.34
C LEU A 92 -13.63 -30.30 -20.80
N SER A 93 -12.86 -29.74 -21.74
CA SER A 93 -13.03 -29.99 -23.18
C SER A 93 -12.62 -31.40 -23.57
N THR A 94 -11.54 -31.94 -22.99
CA THR A 94 -11.14 -33.34 -23.21
C THR A 94 -12.19 -34.30 -22.67
N ASN A 95 -12.79 -34.01 -21.51
CA ASN A 95 -13.87 -34.82 -20.93
C ASN A 95 -15.17 -34.75 -21.77
N ALA A 96 -15.44 -33.60 -22.41
CA ALA A 96 -16.61 -33.44 -23.28
C ALA A 96 -16.46 -34.11 -24.65
N ASN A 97 -15.22 -34.24 -25.14
CA ASN A 97 -14.93 -34.85 -26.44
C ASN A 97 -15.09 -36.38 -26.45
N GLU A 98 -14.97 -37.05 -25.29
CA GLU A 98 -15.26 -38.49 -25.19
C GLU A 98 -16.75 -38.82 -25.46
N HIS A 99 -17.66 -37.85 -25.29
CA HIS A 99 -19.09 -38.03 -25.53
C HIS A 99 -19.57 -37.68 -26.96
N LYS A 100 -18.71 -37.14 -27.83
CA LYS A 100 -19.08 -36.71 -29.21
C LYS A 100 -18.41 -37.50 -30.34
N GLY A 101 -17.96 -38.73 -30.06
CA GLY A 101 -17.46 -39.65 -31.08
C GLY A 101 -18.56 -40.30 -31.92
N SER A 102 -19.30 -39.54 -32.74
CA SER A 102 -19.87 -40.01 -34.02
C SER A 102 -20.43 -38.85 -34.85
N SER A 103 -20.04 -38.80 -36.13
CA SER A 103 -20.57 -38.01 -37.26
C SER A 103 -19.94 -36.63 -37.58
N GLY A 104 -18.86 -36.66 -38.36
CA GLY A 104 -18.88 -36.25 -39.79
C GLY A 104 -18.90 -34.77 -40.22
N ASN A 105 -17.83 -34.39 -40.94
CA ASN A 105 -17.66 -33.37 -42.01
C ASN A 105 -17.59 -31.85 -41.72
N GLY A 106 -16.45 -31.28 -42.16
CA GLY A 106 -16.30 -30.08 -43.01
C GLY A 106 -16.82 -28.74 -42.49
N ASP A 107 -15.92 -27.83 -42.09
CA ASP A 107 -15.68 -26.56 -42.79
C ASP A 107 -14.76 -25.61 -42.03
N SER A 108 -14.10 -24.77 -42.81
CA SER A 108 -12.99 -23.91 -42.45
C SER A 108 -13.45 -22.63 -41.75
N THR A 109 -13.04 -22.40 -40.51
CA THR A 109 -12.85 -21.03 -39.97
C THR A 109 -11.73 -21.07 -38.94
N GLY A 110 -10.63 -20.39 -39.25
CA GLY A 110 -9.50 -20.23 -38.34
C GLY A 110 -9.93 -19.54 -37.05
N THR A 111 -9.73 -20.21 -35.93
CA THR A 111 -9.60 -19.52 -34.64
C THR A 111 -8.19 -18.96 -34.59
N CYS A 112 -8.09 -17.70 -35.04
CA CYS A 112 -6.98 -16.82 -34.73
C CYS A 112 -6.91 -16.69 -33.20
N LEU A 113 -6.21 -17.62 -32.53
CA LEU A 113 -5.74 -17.42 -31.17
C LEU A 113 -4.56 -16.45 -31.27
N MET A 114 -4.88 -15.18 -31.54
CA MET A 114 -4.06 -14.06 -31.08
C MET A 114 -4.03 -14.13 -29.56
N VAL A 115 -3.15 -14.97 -29.02
CA VAL A 115 -2.55 -14.68 -27.73
C VAL A 115 -1.47 -13.65 -28.03
N SER A 116 -1.91 -12.41 -28.31
CA SER A 116 -1.06 -11.23 -28.35
C SER A 116 -0.49 -11.03 -26.95
N ILE A 117 0.55 -11.80 -26.63
CA ILE A 117 1.55 -11.39 -25.67
C ILE A 117 2.61 -10.69 -26.53
N ASP A 118 2.30 -9.45 -26.92
CA ASP A 118 3.30 -8.55 -27.48
C ASP A 118 4.38 -8.36 -26.42
N PHE A 119 5.45 -9.13 -26.57
CA PHE A 119 6.75 -8.88 -25.95
C PHE A 119 7.33 -7.61 -26.59
N CYS A 120 6.73 -6.46 -26.31
CA CYS A 120 7.25 -5.16 -26.66
C CYS A 120 7.71 -4.46 -25.38
N VAL A 121 8.90 -4.84 -24.90
CA VAL A 121 9.72 -4.04 -23.99
C VAL A 121 11.17 -4.21 -24.43
N LEU A 122 11.66 -3.20 -25.16
CA LEU A 122 13.09 -2.85 -25.29
C LEU A 122 13.68 -2.50 -23.93
#